data_AF-G5AC75-F1
#
_entry.id   AF-G5AC75-F1
#
_cell.length_a   1.000
_cell.length_b   1.000
_cell.length_c   1.000
_cell.angle_alpha   90.00
_cell.angle_beta   90.00
_cell.angle_gamma   90.00
#
_symmetry.space_group_name_H-M   'P 1'
#
loop_
_entity.id
_entity.type
_entity.pdbx_description
1 polymer ?
#
loop_
_entity_poly.entity_id
_entity_poly.type
_entity_poly.pdbx_seq_one_letter_code
_entity_poly.pdbx_strand_id
1 'polypeptide(L)'
;MSNSGLDIAFEAYHRERRRLNQKRYRKKQRKLAEQLEIDNQQLRNEIERLHNQRNGLSCGISTKETLWSVAVEYFRVFRRGLHVPTTRLSPGDRIVELEFLRATMSQDLDAGNVRGFELLTRNWKVFTQYFKDVHVQLRRLEQTSDRSLIATTTTSITITSHSLRYMLPNLAVADMIAPLLECLGSLEDVSLVFQNALIQPDCNLVIGEHLSQQCTSLEWWTTRTQLHPTT
;
A
#
# COMPACT_ATOMS: atom_id res chain seq x y z
N MET A 1 -2.49 -74.83 -27.77
CA MET A 1 -2.36 -74.20 -26.43
C MET A 1 -0.97 -73.59 -26.30
N SER A 2 -0.73 -72.39 -26.84
CA SER A 2 0.59 -71.71 -26.74
C SER A 2 0.48 -70.19 -26.98
N ASN A 3 -0.35 -69.47 -26.22
CA ASN A 3 -0.44 -67.99 -26.35
C ASN A 3 -0.37 -67.22 -25.01
N SER A 4 -0.41 -67.91 -23.86
CA SER A 4 -0.42 -67.25 -22.55
C SER A 4 0.97 -66.84 -22.03
N GLY A 5 2.03 -67.54 -22.44
CA GLY A 5 3.40 -67.25 -21.98
C GLY A 5 4.01 -65.97 -22.57
N LEU A 6 3.65 -65.65 -23.81
CA LEU A 6 4.08 -64.42 -24.51
C LEU A 6 3.40 -63.17 -23.94
N ASP A 7 2.12 -63.28 -23.57
CA ASP A 7 1.33 -62.17 -23.03
C ASP A 7 1.80 -61.76 -21.63
N ILE A 8 2.14 -62.74 -20.77
CA ILE A 8 2.68 -62.49 -19.43
C ILE A 8 4.05 -61.81 -19.51
N ALA A 9 4.92 -62.24 -20.43
CA ALA A 9 6.23 -61.63 -20.63
C ALA A 9 6.11 -60.19 -21.17
N PHE A 10 5.14 -59.95 -22.05
CA PHE A 10 4.85 -58.62 -22.60
C PHE A 10 4.32 -57.66 -21.52
N GLU A 11 3.37 -58.09 -20.70
CA GLU A 11 2.88 -57.28 -19.57
C GLU A 11 3.96 -56.99 -18.53
N ALA A 12 4.82 -57.97 -18.22
CA ALA A 12 5.95 -57.80 -17.31
C ALA A 12 6.95 -56.76 -17.85
N TYR A 13 7.26 -56.81 -19.16
CA TYR A 13 8.10 -55.82 -19.82
C TYR A 13 7.50 -54.40 -19.74
N HIS A 14 6.20 -54.24 -20.04
CA HIS A 14 5.53 -52.94 -19.95
C HIS A 14 5.42 -52.41 -18.52
N ARG A 15 5.22 -53.29 -17.53
CA ARG A 15 5.23 -52.95 -16.12
C ARG A 15 6.60 -52.42 -15.69
N GLU A 16 7.67 -53.10 -16.08
CA GLU A 16 9.04 -52.66 -15.74
C GLU A 16 9.41 -51.36 -16.46
N ARG A 17 8.97 -51.16 -17.71
CA ARG A 17 9.17 -49.91 -18.45
C ARG A 17 8.43 -48.73 -17.82
N ARG A 18 7.19 -48.94 -17.35
CA ARG A 18 6.43 -47.92 -16.59
C ARG A 18 7.14 -47.57 -15.28
N ARG A 19 7.64 -48.58 -14.55
CA ARG A 19 8.40 -48.38 -13.31
C ARG A 19 9.67 -47.56 -13.54
N LEU A 20 10.44 -47.88 -14.57
CA LEU A 20 11.65 -47.14 -14.96
C LEU A 20 11.34 -45.71 -15.40
N ASN A 21 10.28 -45.50 -16.19
CA ASN A 21 9.85 -44.17 -16.60
C ASN A 21 9.38 -43.33 -15.42
N GLN A 22 8.60 -43.89 -14.49
CA GLN A 22 8.20 -43.20 -13.26
C GLN A 22 9.42 -42.83 -12.40
N LYS A 23 10.41 -43.72 -12.28
CA LYS A 23 11.66 -43.44 -11.57
C LYS A 23 12.43 -42.29 -12.21
N ARG A 24 12.53 -42.26 -13.55
CA ARG A 24 13.17 -41.18 -14.31
C ARG A 24 12.40 -39.85 -14.17
N TYR A 25 11.07 -39.88 -14.25
CA TYR A 25 10.22 -38.71 -14.07
C TYR A 25 10.40 -38.09 -12.68
N ARG A 26 10.31 -38.92 -11.61
CA ARG A 26 10.54 -38.47 -10.24
C ARG A 26 11.94 -37.88 -10.02
N LYS A 27 12.96 -38.46 -10.68
CA LYS A 27 14.33 -37.93 -10.64
C LYS A 27 14.44 -36.56 -11.33
N LYS A 28 13.79 -36.38 -12.48
CA LYS A 28 13.73 -35.07 -13.18
C LYS A 28 13.03 -34.02 -12.35
N GLN A 29 11.87 -34.35 -11.77
CA GLN A 29 11.10 -33.44 -10.90
C GLN A 29 11.91 -32.98 -9.68
N ARG A 30 12.63 -33.91 -9.03
CA ARG A 30 13.47 -33.57 -7.88
C ARG A 30 14.61 -32.61 -8.24
N LYS A 31 15.32 -32.89 -9.35
CA LYS A 31 16.40 -32.00 -9.82
C LYS A 31 15.89 -30.60 -10.15
N LEU A 32 14.71 -30.50 -10.76
CA LEU A 32 14.10 -29.21 -11.06
C LEU A 32 13.76 -28.44 -9.77
N ALA A 33 13.17 -29.12 -8.78
CA ALA A 33 12.86 -28.51 -7.49
C ALA A 33 14.13 -28.06 -6.75
N GLU A 34 15.18 -28.88 -6.74
CA GLU A 34 16.49 -28.53 -6.17
C GLU A 34 17.09 -27.30 -6.86
N GLN A 35 17.02 -27.22 -8.20
CA GLN A 35 17.52 -26.07 -8.94
C GLN A 35 16.71 -24.80 -8.65
N LEU A 36 15.38 -24.89 -8.63
CA LEU A 36 14.51 -23.74 -8.34
C LEU A 36 14.74 -23.18 -6.93
N GLU A 37 15.07 -24.04 -5.95
CA GLU A 37 15.40 -23.62 -4.60
C GLU A 37 16.74 -22.89 -4.55
N ILE A 38 17.75 -23.40 -5.27
CA ILE A 38 19.05 -22.73 -5.41
C ILE A 38 18.88 -21.35 -6.05
N ASP A 39 18.14 -21.28 -7.16
CA ASP A 39 17.91 -20.02 -7.89
C ASP A 39 17.12 -19.02 -7.03
N ASN A 40 16.11 -19.47 -6.29
CA ASN A 40 15.38 -18.62 -5.34
C ASN A 40 16.29 -18.07 -4.25
N GLN A 41 17.16 -18.92 -3.68
CA GLN A 41 18.09 -18.48 -2.65
C GLN A 41 19.09 -17.45 -3.20
N GLN A 42 19.58 -17.67 -4.43
CA GLN A 42 20.47 -16.71 -5.11
C GLN A 42 19.77 -15.37 -5.33
N LEU A 43 18.54 -15.36 -5.84
CA LEU A 43 17.75 -14.14 -6.05
C LEU A 43 17.48 -13.40 -4.74
N ARG A 44 17.16 -14.13 -3.66
CA ARG A 44 16.95 -13.53 -2.33
C ARG A 44 18.23 -12.86 -1.81
N ASN A 45 19.38 -13.52 -1.95
CA ASN A 45 20.67 -12.96 -1.56
C ASN A 45 21.02 -11.72 -2.41
N GLU A 46 20.67 -11.73 -3.70
CA GLU A 46 20.89 -10.57 -4.58
C GLU A 46 20.00 -9.38 -4.21
N ILE A 47 18.72 -9.61 -3.91
CA ILE A 47 17.81 -8.58 -3.41
C ILE A 47 18.35 -7.98 -2.11
N GLU A 48 18.80 -8.81 -1.18
CA GLU A 48 19.39 -8.35 0.08
C GLU A 48 20.65 -7.52 -0.16
N ARG A 49 21.55 -7.98 -1.04
CA ARG A 49 22.75 -7.25 -1.43
C ARG A 49 22.40 -5.89 -2.04
N LEU A 50 21.45 -5.83 -2.96
CA LEU A 50 21.00 -4.58 -3.59
C LEU A 50 20.36 -3.63 -2.58
N HIS A 51 19.58 -4.14 -1.62
CA HIS A 51 19.07 -3.34 -0.52
C HIS A 51 20.17 -2.78 0.36
N ASN A 52 21.17 -3.59 0.72
CA ASN A 52 22.30 -3.16 1.54
C ASN A 52 23.17 -2.14 0.79
N GLN A 53 23.40 -2.31 -0.50
CA GLN A 53 24.11 -1.35 -1.33
C GLN A 53 23.35 -0.02 -1.44
N ARG A 54 22.02 -0.06 -1.64
CA ARG A 54 21.18 1.15 -1.65
C ARG A 54 21.23 1.87 -0.29
N ASN A 55 21.15 1.12 0.81
CA ASN A 55 21.22 1.68 2.16
C ASN A 55 22.62 2.26 2.46
N GLY A 56 23.69 1.61 1.99
CA GLY A 56 25.08 2.11 2.11
C GLY A 56 25.34 3.36 1.29
N LEU A 57 24.84 3.42 0.05
CA LEU A 57 24.89 4.64 -0.78
C LEU A 57 24.07 5.77 -0.16
N SER A 58 22.93 5.45 0.46
CA SER A 58 22.11 6.41 1.20
C SER A 58 22.78 6.95 2.47
N CYS A 59 23.75 6.22 3.04
CA CYS A 59 24.52 6.64 4.22
C CYS A 59 25.68 7.58 3.86
N GLY A 60 26.12 7.59 2.59
CA GLY A 60 27.29 8.34 2.11
C GLY A 60 27.00 9.72 1.50
N ILE A 61 25.73 10.14 1.39
CA ILE A 61 25.39 11.43 0.79
C ILE A 61 25.12 12.46 1.89
N SER A 62 26.21 13.18 2.20
CA SER A 62 26.28 14.56 2.69
C SER A 62 25.44 14.96 3.91
N THR A 63 26.15 15.31 4.97
CA THR A 63 25.72 15.98 6.21
C THR A 63 25.21 17.42 6.02
N LYS A 64 24.65 17.76 4.85
CA LYS A 64 23.80 18.93 4.65
C LYS A 64 22.40 18.43 4.39
N GLU A 65 21.46 18.78 5.26
CA GLU A 65 20.04 18.43 5.10
C GLU A 65 19.57 18.82 3.70
N THR A 66 19.43 17.84 2.81
CA THR A 66 18.97 18.07 1.45
C THR A 66 17.45 18.03 1.46
N LEU A 67 16.81 18.70 0.50
CA LEU A 67 15.35 18.57 0.34
C LEU A 67 14.90 17.11 0.20
N TRP A 68 15.76 16.25 -0.36
CA TRP A 68 15.53 14.81 -0.42
C TRP A 68 15.49 14.14 0.94
N SER A 69 16.45 14.42 1.83
CA SER A 69 16.43 13.84 3.17
C SER A 69 15.18 14.27 3.93
N VAL A 70 14.82 15.56 3.88
CA VAL A 70 13.60 16.06 4.55
C VAL A 70 12.34 15.40 3.97
N ALA A 71 12.23 15.27 2.64
CA ALA A 71 11.08 14.65 1.99
C ALA A 71 10.96 13.14 2.31
N VAL A 72 12.07 12.39 2.28
CA VAL A 72 12.10 10.97 2.64
C VAL A 72 11.70 10.78 4.10
N GLU A 73 12.23 11.63 4.99
CA GLU A 73 11.90 11.60 6.41
C GLU A 73 10.42 11.92 6.67
N TYR A 74 9.84 12.88 5.95
CA TYR A 74 8.40 13.17 6.03
C TYR A 74 7.56 11.92 5.76
N PHE A 75 7.80 11.24 4.62
CA PHE A 75 7.04 10.04 4.27
C PHE A 75 7.36 8.86 5.19
N ARG A 76 8.56 8.78 5.76
CA ARG A 76 8.92 7.77 6.75
C ARG A 76 8.12 7.94 8.04
N VAL A 77 8.05 9.17 8.55
CA VAL A 77 7.37 9.52 9.80
C VAL A 77 5.87 9.28 9.68
N PHE A 78 5.24 9.74 8.60
CA PHE A 78 3.79 9.59 8.40
C PHE A 78 3.39 8.31 7.66
N ARG A 79 4.33 7.36 7.45
CA ARG A 79 4.09 6.12 6.69
C ARG A 79 2.87 5.35 7.19
N ARG A 80 2.61 5.34 8.49
CA ARG A 80 1.48 4.63 9.10
C ARG A 80 0.47 5.58 9.76
N GLY A 81 0.47 6.83 9.33
CA GLY A 81 -0.23 7.90 10.05
C GLY A 81 0.48 8.28 11.36
N LEU A 82 -0.20 9.10 12.15
CA LEU A 82 0.30 9.61 13.43
C LEU A 82 -0.62 9.16 14.57
N HIS A 83 -0.18 8.13 15.29
CA HIS A 83 -0.88 7.60 16.46
C HIS A 83 -0.23 8.14 17.74
N VAL A 84 -0.84 9.16 18.34
CA VAL A 84 -0.39 9.71 19.63
C VAL A 84 -1.41 9.31 20.69
N PRO A 85 -1.01 8.56 21.74
CA PRO A 85 -1.91 8.22 22.84
C PRO A 85 -2.49 9.49 23.47
N THR A 86 -3.81 9.51 23.71
CA THR A 86 -4.56 10.63 24.30
C THR A 86 -4.04 11.04 25.69
N THR A 87 -3.22 10.20 26.34
CA THR A 87 -2.60 10.48 27.65
C THR A 87 -1.37 11.39 27.57
N ARG A 88 -0.80 11.65 26.39
CA ARG A 88 0.31 12.61 26.17
C ARG A 88 -0.20 13.94 25.59
N LEU A 89 -1.10 14.58 26.31
CA LEU A 89 -1.76 15.84 25.90
C LEU A 89 -1.32 17.05 26.73
N SER A 90 -0.21 16.97 27.45
CA SER A 90 0.32 18.17 28.08
C SER A 90 0.84 19.12 26.97
N PRO A 91 0.52 20.42 27.00
CA PRO A 91 1.17 21.41 26.13
C PRO A 91 2.68 21.38 26.41
N GLY A 92 3.43 20.65 25.59
CA GLY A 92 4.85 20.37 25.83
C GLY A 92 5.29 18.93 25.59
N ASP A 93 4.37 17.98 25.40
CA ASP A 93 4.72 16.60 25.07
C ASP A 93 5.38 16.54 23.68
N ARG A 94 6.69 16.32 23.66
CA ARG A 94 7.49 16.20 22.43
C ARG A 94 7.40 14.76 21.93
N ILE A 95 6.88 14.60 20.72
CA ILE A 95 6.95 13.33 19.99
C ILE A 95 8.32 13.31 19.30
N VAL A 96 9.22 12.45 19.76
CA VAL A 96 10.63 12.41 19.32
C VAL A 96 10.71 12.19 17.80
N GLU A 97 9.81 11.37 17.25
CA GLU A 97 9.71 11.08 15.81
C GLU A 97 9.39 12.32 14.96
N LEU A 98 8.81 13.36 15.55
CA LEU A 98 8.47 14.62 14.87
C LEU A 98 9.54 15.70 15.02
N GLU A 99 10.52 15.55 15.92
CA GLU A 99 11.49 16.62 16.22
C GLU A 99 12.32 17.02 15.01
N PHE A 100 12.75 16.04 14.23
CA PHE A 100 13.49 16.28 13.00
C PHE A 100 12.67 17.14 12.01
N LEU A 101 11.40 16.76 11.77
CA LEU A 101 10.55 17.53 10.85
C LEU A 101 10.21 18.91 11.40
N ARG A 102 9.99 19.03 12.71
CA ARG A 102 9.76 20.32 13.36
C ARG A 102 10.95 21.26 13.22
N ALA A 103 12.17 20.74 13.33
CA ALA A 103 13.40 21.53 13.24
C ALA A 103 13.73 21.93 11.80
N THR A 104 13.35 21.11 10.82
CA THR A 104 13.72 21.30 9.40
C THR A 104 12.66 22.00 8.56
N MET A 105 11.37 21.88 8.93
CA MET A 105 10.29 22.56 8.21
C MET A 105 10.18 24.02 8.65
N SER A 106 10.03 24.91 7.68
CA SER A 106 9.87 26.34 7.94
C SER A 106 8.61 26.65 8.75
N GLN A 107 8.64 27.74 9.52
CA GLN A 107 7.49 28.20 10.32
C GLN A 107 6.29 28.60 9.45
N ASP A 108 6.55 29.05 8.23
CA ASP A 108 5.55 29.42 7.21
C ASP A 108 5.16 28.24 6.31
N LEU A 109 5.45 27.00 6.70
CA LEU A 109 5.06 25.79 5.99
C LEU A 109 3.60 25.88 5.51
N ASP A 110 3.41 25.83 4.19
CA ASP A 110 2.10 25.75 3.56
C ASP A 110 1.92 24.37 2.94
N ALA A 111 0.97 23.61 3.48
CA ALA A 111 0.55 22.30 2.98
C ALA A 111 -0.87 22.38 2.38
N GLY A 112 -1.19 23.48 1.70
CA GLY A 112 -2.45 23.71 1.02
C GLY A 112 -3.53 24.23 1.97
N ASN A 113 -4.35 23.33 2.50
CA ASN A 113 -5.40 23.69 3.47
C ASN A 113 -4.87 23.82 4.91
N VAL A 114 -3.58 23.55 5.12
CA VAL A 114 -2.94 23.53 6.43
C VAL A 114 -1.70 24.41 6.42
N ARG A 115 -1.62 25.36 7.35
CA ARG A 115 -0.45 26.23 7.53
C ARG A 115 0.24 25.99 8.87
N GLY A 116 1.55 25.78 8.83
CA GLY A 116 2.39 25.52 9.99
C GLY A 116 2.44 24.06 10.42
N PHE A 117 3.56 23.70 11.04
CA PHE A 117 3.89 22.32 11.44
C PHE A 117 2.92 21.71 12.46
N GLU A 118 2.43 22.50 13.42
CA GLU A 118 1.51 22.00 14.45
C GLU A 118 0.13 21.64 13.88
N LEU A 119 -0.37 22.43 12.91
CA LEU A 119 -1.61 22.10 12.22
C LEU A 119 -1.44 20.89 11.29
N LEU A 120 -0.28 20.74 10.63
CA LEU A 120 0.05 19.54 9.85
C LEU A 120 0.02 18.28 10.71
N THR A 121 0.64 18.35 11.89
CA THR A 121 0.67 17.26 12.87
C THR A 121 -0.74 16.92 13.35
N ARG A 122 -1.53 17.94 13.70
CA ARG A 122 -2.94 17.76 14.08
C ARG A 122 -3.76 17.12 12.96
N ASN A 123 -3.55 17.54 11.71
CA ASN A 123 -4.25 16.99 10.55
C ASN A 123 -3.95 15.49 10.39
N TRP A 124 -2.68 15.07 10.48
CA TRP A 124 -2.31 13.66 10.46
C TRP A 124 -2.92 12.87 11.61
N LYS A 125 -2.97 13.45 12.81
CA LYS A 125 -3.62 12.81 13.97
C LYS A 125 -5.11 12.57 13.71
N VAL A 126 -5.82 13.58 13.22
CA VAL A 126 -7.25 13.51 12.90
C VAL A 126 -7.50 12.51 11.77
N PHE A 127 -6.70 12.56 10.70
CA PHE A 127 -6.77 11.62 9.58
C PHE A 127 -6.63 10.17 10.05
N THR A 128 -5.64 9.91 10.90
CA THR A 128 -5.34 8.58 11.45
C THR A 128 -6.35 8.11 12.50
N GLN A 129 -7.09 9.04 13.10
CA GLN A 129 -8.20 8.72 14.01
C GLN A 129 -9.42 8.21 13.24
N TYR A 130 -9.70 8.79 12.07
CA TYR A 130 -10.88 8.42 11.29
C TYR A 130 -10.67 7.20 10.40
N PHE A 131 -9.49 7.02 9.82
CA PHE A 131 -9.19 5.90 8.94
C PHE A 131 -8.36 4.83 9.64
N LYS A 132 -8.71 3.56 9.44
CA LYS A 132 -7.90 2.43 9.92
C LYS A 132 -6.85 2.04 8.88
N ASP A 133 -5.84 1.28 9.30
CA ASP A 133 -4.81 0.71 8.43
C ASP A 133 -4.17 1.72 7.46
N VAL A 134 -3.97 2.95 7.93
CA VAL A 134 -3.34 4.02 7.14
C VAL A 134 -1.94 3.59 6.75
N HIS A 135 -1.66 3.62 5.44
CA HIS A 135 -0.34 3.30 4.92
C HIS A 135 0.02 4.18 3.72
N VAL A 136 1.04 5.00 3.85
CA VAL A 136 1.55 5.91 2.80
C VAL A 136 2.86 5.36 2.26
N GLN A 137 2.91 5.10 0.96
CA GLN A 137 4.10 4.61 0.26
C GLN A 137 4.64 5.69 -0.67
N LEU A 138 5.86 6.13 -0.45
CA LEU A 138 6.61 6.91 -1.43
C LEU A 138 7.02 6.00 -2.59
N ARG A 139 6.48 6.25 -3.79
CA ARG A 139 6.77 5.48 -5.00
C ARG A 139 7.92 6.08 -5.79
N ARG A 140 7.88 7.40 -5.97
CA ARG A 140 8.90 8.18 -6.67
C ARG A 140 9.09 9.53 -6.00
N LEU A 141 10.31 10.04 -6.07
CA LEU A 141 10.66 11.39 -5.65
C LEU A 141 11.52 12.00 -6.75
N GLU A 142 11.03 13.03 -7.40
CA GLU A 142 11.63 13.65 -8.58
C GLU A 142 11.94 15.11 -8.28
N GLN A 143 13.09 15.59 -8.75
CA GLN A 143 13.46 17.00 -8.60
C GLN A 143 13.02 17.78 -9.84
N THR A 144 12.26 18.85 -9.62
CA THR A 144 11.77 19.73 -10.70
C THR A 144 12.60 21.02 -10.79
N SER A 145 13.16 21.47 -9.66
CA SER A 145 14.10 22.60 -9.61
C SER A 145 15.08 22.44 -8.44
N ASP A 146 16.05 23.34 -8.33
CA ASP A 146 16.99 23.43 -7.20
C ASP A 146 16.32 23.33 -5.82
N ARG A 147 15.10 23.89 -5.69
CA ARG A 147 14.34 23.94 -4.45
C ARG A 147 12.96 23.27 -4.51
N SER A 148 12.72 22.40 -5.48
CA SER A 148 11.40 21.80 -5.68
C SER A 148 11.48 20.30 -5.94
N LEU A 149 10.69 19.54 -5.20
CA LEU A 149 10.52 18.11 -5.34
C LEU A 149 9.05 17.77 -5.60
N ILE A 150 8.83 16.73 -6.39
CA ILE A 150 7.53 16.10 -6.59
C ILE A 150 7.61 14.68 -6.06
N ALA A 151 6.71 14.36 -5.13
CA ALA A 151 6.57 13.03 -4.57
C ALA A 151 5.35 12.34 -5.18
N THR A 152 5.55 11.16 -5.77
CA THR A 152 4.45 10.26 -6.14
C THR A 152 4.23 9.28 -5.00
N THR A 153 3.02 9.21 -4.45
CA THR A 153 2.69 8.32 -3.34
C THR A 153 1.50 7.43 -3.63
N THR A 154 1.43 6.31 -2.91
CA THR A 154 0.20 5.50 -2.80
C THR A 154 -0.25 5.54 -1.35
N THR A 155 -1.47 6.00 -1.10
CA THR A 155 -2.07 6.00 0.23
C THR A 155 -3.16 4.95 0.29
N SER A 156 -2.98 3.96 1.17
CA SER A 156 -3.97 2.93 1.46
C SER A 156 -4.63 3.22 2.81
N ILE A 157 -5.94 3.03 2.87
CA ILE A 157 -6.75 3.23 4.07
C ILE A 157 -7.89 2.21 4.12
N THR A 158 -8.34 1.90 5.33
CA THR A 158 -9.58 1.17 5.59
C THR A 158 -10.66 2.17 6.01
N ILE A 159 -11.70 2.29 5.18
CA ILE A 159 -12.90 3.08 5.49
C ILE A 159 -13.84 2.22 6.34
N THR A 160 -14.25 2.75 7.49
CA THR A 160 -15.17 2.08 8.42
C THR A 160 -16.46 2.87 8.56
N SER A 161 -17.51 2.28 9.17
CA SER A 161 -18.74 3.02 9.50
C SER A 161 -18.47 4.25 10.39
N HIS A 162 -17.45 4.18 11.26
CA HIS A 162 -16.99 5.34 12.03
C HIS A 162 -16.46 6.44 11.10
N SER A 163 -15.60 6.09 10.15
CA SER A 163 -15.07 7.03 9.15
C SER A 163 -16.21 7.74 8.40
N LEU A 164 -17.19 6.98 7.91
CA LEU A 164 -18.33 7.53 7.18
C LEU A 164 -19.19 8.46 8.03
N ARG A 165 -19.56 8.02 9.23
CA ARG A 165 -20.45 8.79 10.11
C ARG A 165 -19.87 10.15 10.50
N TYR A 166 -18.56 10.25 10.69
CA TYR A 166 -17.94 11.45 11.24
C TYR A 166 -17.23 12.34 10.20
N MET A 167 -16.70 11.76 9.11
CA MET A 167 -16.03 12.54 8.05
C MET A 167 -16.92 12.82 6.84
N LEU A 168 -17.87 11.92 6.55
CA LEU A 168 -18.78 12.02 5.40
C LEU A 168 -20.24 11.97 5.87
N PRO A 169 -20.67 12.86 6.79
CA PRO A 169 -22.00 12.80 7.38
C PRO A 169 -23.10 12.90 6.32
N ASN A 170 -22.86 13.63 5.23
CA ASN A 170 -23.82 13.77 4.13
C ASN A 170 -23.95 12.48 3.30
N LEU A 171 -22.90 11.66 3.24
CA LEU A 171 -22.99 10.35 2.60
C LEU A 171 -23.79 9.38 3.48
N ALA A 172 -23.62 9.43 4.80
CA ALA A 172 -24.33 8.54 5.73
C ALA A 172 -25.86 8.79 5.83
N VAL A 173 -26.36 9.90 5.26
CA VAL A 173 -27.77 10.31 5.31
C VAL A 173 -28.42 10.30 3.91
N ALA A 174 -27.66 10.00 2.85
CA ALA A 174 -28.20 10.00 1.50
C ALA A 174 -29.09 8.77 1.27
N ASP A 175 -30.36 8.99 0.90
CA ASP A 175 -31.21 7.95 0.34
C ASP A 175 -30.81 7.76 -1.13
N MET A 176 -30.09 6.68 -1.43
CA MET A 176 -29.72 6.35 -2.81
C MET A 176 -30.85 5.65 -3.57
N ILE A 177 -31.86 5.10 -2.88
CA ILE A 177 -32.94 4.34 -3.51
C ILE A 177 -33.87 5.29 -4.27
N ALA A 178 -34.34 6.37 -3.65
CA ALA A 178 -35.28 7.30 -4.27
C ALA A 178 -34.80 7.85 -5.63
N PRO A 179 -33.59 8.43 -5.78
CA PRO A 179 -33.14 8.95 -7.06
C PRO A 179 -32.84 7.86 -8.09
N LEU A 180 -32.36 6.68 -7.68
CA LEU A 180 -32.12 5.58 -8.61
C LEU A 180 -33.43 4.96 -9.11
N LEU A 181 -34.47 4.91 -8.26
CA LEU A 181 -35.80 4.45 -8.66
C LEU A 181 -36.46 5.41 -9.66
N GLU A 182 -36.27 6.72 -9.49
CA GLU A 182 -36.73 7.73 -10.46
C GLU A 182 -36.03 7.57 -11.81
N CYS A 183 -34.72 7.31 -11.81
CA CYS A 183 -33.93 7.12 -13.03
C CYS A 183 -34.18 5.79 -13.75
N LEU A 184 -34.30 4.69 -13.01
CA LEU A 184 -34.37 3.34 -13.57
C LEU A 184 -35.81 2.84 -13.73
N GLY A 185 -36.76 3.45 -13.03
CA GLY A 185 -38.19 3.13 -13.15
C GLY A 185 -38.61 1.80 -12.52
N SER A 186 -37.68 1.02 -11.97
CA SER A 186 -37.97 -0.26 -11.32
C SER A 186 -37.05 -0.54 -10.13
N LEU A 187 -37.58 -1.17 -9.08
CA LEU A 187 -36.80 -1.58 -7.91
C LEU A 187 -35.87 -2.77 -8.22
N GLU A 188 -36.21 -3.56 -9.23
CA GLU A 188 -35.40 -4.69 -9.69
C GLU A 188 -34.08 -4.18 -10.29
N ASP A 189 -34.14 -3.16 -11.14
CA ASP A 189 -32.95 -2.52 -11.73
C ASP A 189 -32.11 -1.79 -10.67
N VAL A 190 -32.76 -1.13 -9.70
CA VAL A 190 -32.06 -0.54 -8.54
C VAL A 190 -31.33 -1.64 -7.74
N SER A 191 -31.94 -2.80 -7.52
CA SER A 191 -31.29 -3.92 -6.82
C SER A 191 -30.07 -4.45 -7.58
N LEU A 192 -30.09 -4.45 -8.92
CA LEU A 192 -28.95 -4.87 -9.74
C LEU A 192 -27.75 -3.93 -9.58
N VAL A 193 -27.98 -2.62 -9.44
CA VAL A 193 -26.90 -1.64 -9.19
C VAL A 193 -26.12 -1.98 -7.92
N PHE A 194 -26.79 -2.51 -6.89
CA PHE A 194 -26.18 -2.83 -5.60
C PHE A 194 -25.75 -4.29 -5.44
N GLN A 195 -26.02 -5.18 -6.40
CA GLN A 195 -25.82 -6.63 -6.26
C GLN A 195 -24.35 -7.03 -5.96
N ASN A 196 -23.39 -6.19 -6.34
CA ASN A 196 -21.96 -6.35 -5.99
C ASN A 196 -21.33 -5.01 -5.57
N ALA A 197 -22.14 -4.02 -5.21
CA ALA A 197 -21.61 -2.75 -4.76
C ALA A 197 -20.98 -2.89 -3.38
N LEU A 198 -19.83 -2.24 -3.18
CA LEU A 198 -19.20 -2.15 -1.87
C LEU A 198 -19.96 -1.21 -0.91
N ILE A 199 -21.02 -0.56 -1.40
CA ILE A 199 -21.91 0.31 -0.65
C ILE A 199 -23.34 -0.19 -0.80
N GLN A 200 -24.06 -0.25 0.31
CA GLN A 200 -25.48 -0.54 0.39
C GLN A 200 -26.27 0.74 0.11
N PRO A 201 -27.56 0.62 -0.24
CA PRO A 201 -28.38 1.78 -0.62
C PRO A 201 -28.62 2.80 0.50
N ASP A 202 -28.48 2.38 1.76
CA ASP A 202 -28.48 3.22 2.97
C ASP A 202 -27.10 3.81 3.29
N CYS A 203 -26.19 3.75 2.32
CA CYS A 203 -24.81 4.21 2.38
C CYS A 203 -23.91 3.44 3.35
N ASN A 204 -24.34 2.28 3.86
CA ASN A 204 -23.47 1.39 4.63
C ASN A 204 -22.49 0.65 3.72
N LEU A 205 -21.21 0.58 4.08
CA LEU A 205 -20.26 -0.22 3.30
C LEU A 205 -20.45 -1.71 3.60
N VAL A 206 -20.52 -2.51 2.54
CA VAL A 206 -20.37 -3.97 2.65
C VAL A 206 -18.90 -4.21 3.02
N ILE A 207 -18.64 -4.60 4.26
CA ILE A 207 -17.28 -4.84 4.77
C ILE A 207 -16.71 -6.06 4.04
N GLY A 208 -16.00 -5.81 2.96
CA GLY A 208 -15.30 -6.78 2.12
C GLY A 208 -14.13 -6.09 1.42
N GLU A 209 -12.92 -6.43 1.88
CA GLU A 209 -11.60 -6.20 1.29
C GLU A 209 -11.15 -4.76 0.95
N HIS A 210 -10.15 -4.32 1.72
CA HIS A 210 -9.04 -3.42 1.39
C HIS A 210 -9.22 -2.57 0.11
N LEU A 211 -9.71 -1.34 0.26
CA LEU A 211 -9.69 -0.37 -0.82
C LEU A 211 -8.23 0.04 -1.10
N SER A 212 -7.61 -0.62 -2.08
CA SER A 212 -6.38 -0.13 -2.69
C SER A 212 -6.75 0.88 -3.77
N GLN A 213 -6.99 2.13 -3.38
CA GLN A 213 -7.04 3.20 -4.36
C GLN A 213 -5.62 3.42 -4.90
N GLN A 214 -5.39 2.99 -6.15
CA GLN A 214 -4.35 3.60 -6.97
C GLN A 214 -4.81 5.01 -7.29
N CYS A 215 -4.47 5.96 -6.42
CA CYS A 215 -4.69 7.37 -6.70
C CYS A 215 -3.64 7.80 -7.74
N THR A 216 -3.98 7.68 -9.02
CA THR A 216 -3.11 8.11 -10.14
C THR A 216 -3.24 9.59 -10.46
N SER A 217 -4.30 10.27 -10.01
CA SER A 217 -4.40 11.72 -9.99
C SER A 217 -5.70 12.10 -9.29
N LEU A 218 -5.61 12.69 -8.11
CA LEU A 218 -6.66 13.55 -7.58
C LEU A 218 -6.03 14.93 -7.47
N GLU A 219 -6.51 15.85 -8.31
CA GLU A 219 -6.08 17.24 -8.43
C GLU A 219 -6.40 18.08 -7.18
N TRP A 220 -5.89 17.67 -6.02
CA TRP A 220 -5.84 18.46 -4.78
C TRP A 220 -4.42 18.92 -4.42
N TRP A 221 -3.41 18.55 -5.22
CA TRP A 221 -1.99 18.90 -5.01
C TRP A 221 -1.37 19.75 -6.12
N THR A 222 -2.17 20.32 -7.01
CA THR A 222 -1.69 21.26 -8.03
C THR A 222 -1.50 22.67 -7.49
N THR A 223 -0.77 22.85 -6.38
CA THR A 223 0.08 24.04 -6.23
C THR A 223 1.13 23.85 -5.14
N ARG A 224 2.38 23.61 -5.57
CA ARG A 224 3.62 24.05 -4.92
C ARG A 224 3.70 23.86 -3.39
N THR A 225 4.09 22.68 -2.94
CA THR A 225 4.83 22.56 -1.67
C THR A 225 6.25 23.05 -1.92
N GLN A 226 6.46 24.37 -1.92
CA GLN A 226 7.83 24.91 -1.82
C GLN A 226 8.28 24.73 -0.39
N LEU A 227 8.95 23.61 -0.11
CA LEU A 227 9.78 23.50 1.08
C LEU A 227 10.97 24.44 0.86
N HIS A 228 10.85 25.67 1.34
CA HIS A 228 11.98 26.58 1.41
C HIS A 228 12.93 26.10 2.52
N PRO A 229 14.19 25.74 2.21
CA PRO A 229 15.20 25.62 3.23
C PRO A 229 15.61 27.04 3.66
N THR A 230 15.50 27.32 4.96
CA THR A 230 16.10 28.51 5.57
C THR A 230 17.61 28.49 5.37
N THR A 231 18.14 29.64 4.93
CA THR A 231 19.56 29.98 4.73
C THR A 231 20.45 29.64 5.92
#